data_AF-A0A4R2T570-F1
#
_entry.id   AF-A0A4R2T570-F1
#
_cell.length_a   1.000
_cell.length_b   1.000
_cell.length_c   1.000
_cell.angle_alpha   90.00
_cell.angle_beta   90.00
_cell.angle_gamma   90.00
#
_symmetry.space_group_name_H-M   'P 1'
#
loop_
_entity.id
_entity.type
_entity.pdbx_description
1 polymer ?
#
loop_
_entity_poly.entity_id
_entity_poly.type
_entity_poly.pdbx_seq_one_letter_code
_entity_poly.pdbx_strand_id
1 'polypeptide(L)'
;MTHAVFYNFCEYSIELRSNNVSEWEYEHIEKKYRKIIEPKSSRFASAVASDDSETENARNNQYFVKEGDNMKKYFYIDKYARQRTNFIACPENAKPTGDGNWIRAK
;
A
#
# COMPACT_ATOMS: atom_id res chain seq x y z
N MET A 1 17.14 7.07 -5.14
CA MET A 1 16.25 5.89 -5.12
C MET A 1 15.36 6.02 -3.90
N THR A 2 14.05 5.98 -4.09
CA THR A 2 13.05 6.16 -3.04
C THR A 2 12.48 4.79 -2.67
N HIS A 3 12.34 4.49 -1.39
CA HIS A 3 11.79 3.22 -0.91
C HIS A 3 10.28 3.33 -0.68
N ALA A 4 9.52 2.29 -1.05
CA ALA A 4 8.12 2.17 -0.69
C ALA A 4 7.97 1.23 0.50
N VAL A 5 7.11 1.60 1.45
CA VAL A 5 6.66 0.70 2.51
C VAL A 5 5.14 0.68 2.51
N PHE A 6 4.57 -0.51 2.35
CA PHE A 6 3.13 -0.72 2.43
C PHE A 6 2.80 -1.29 3.80
N TYR A 7 1.98 -0.58 4.57
CA TYR A 7 1.52 -1.02 5.88
C TYR A 7 0.07 -1.50 5.80
N ASN A 8 -0.20 -2.67 6.37
CA ASN A 8 -1.56 -3.15 6.59
C ASN A 8 -1.97 -3.00 8.07
N PHE A 9 -2.69 -1.92 8.39
CA PHE A 9 -3.33 -1.74 9.70
C PHE A 9 -4.81 -2.13 9.72
N CYS A 10 -5.31 -2.72 8.64
CA CYS A 10 -6.64 -3.31 8.59
C CYS A 10 -6.70 -4.59 9.43
N GLU A 11 -7.91 -5.01 9.81
CA GLU A 11 -8.12 -6.25 10.56
C GLU A 11 -7.94 -7.51 9.70
N TYR A 12 -8.10 -7.35 8.38
CA TYR A 12 -8.04 -8.42 7.39
C TYR A 12 -6.85 -8.22 6.43
N SER A 13 -6.48 -9.28 5.72
CA SER A 13 -5.49 -9.22 4.65
C SER A 13 -5.93 -8.25 3.58
N ILE A 14 -4.96 -7.61 2.93
CA ILE A 14 -5.22 -6.73 1.79
C ILE A 14 -4.48 -7.23 0.56
N GLU A 15 -5.12 -7.13 -0.59
CA GLU A 15 -4.49 -7.35 -1.88
C GLU A 15 -4.06 -6.01 -2.47
N LEU A 16 -2.77 -5.86 -2.75
CA LEU A 16 -2.23 -4.74 -3.51
C LEU A 16 -2.65 -4.85 -4.98
N ARG A 17 -3.37 -3.85 -5.46
CA ARG A 17 -3.82 -3.75 -6.85
C ARG A 17 -3.38 -2.44 -7.51
N SER A 18 -3.48 -2.41 -8.83
CA SER A 18 -3.03 -1.32 -9.69
C SER A 18 -4.09 -1.02 -10.75
N ASN A 19 -4.39 0.26 -10.98
CA ASN A 19 -5.32 0.68 -12.03
C ASN A 19 -4.83 0.34 -13.44
N ASN A 20 -3.53 0.04 -13.57
CA ASN A 20 -2.91 -0.36 -14.83
C ASN A 20 -3.15 -1.85 -15.16
N VAL A 21 -3.82 -2.58 -14.28
CA VAL A 21 -4.21 -3.98 -14.44
C VAL A 21 -5.73 -4.04 -14.36
N SER A 22 -6.37 -4.74 -15.30
CA SER A 22 -7.82 -4.86 -15.35
C SER A 22 -8.37 -5.77 -14.25
N GLU A 23 -9.65 -5.57 -13.88
CA GLU A 23 -10.30 -6.47 -12.92
C GLU A 23 -10.36 -7.92 -13.43
N TRP A 24 -10.52 -8.12 -14.74
CA TRP A 24 -10.46 -9.45 -15.35
C TRP A 24 -9.11 -10.13 -15.10
N GLU A 25 -8.00 -9.41 -15.25
CA GLU A 25 -6.67 -9.94 -14.93
C GLU A 25 -6.56 -10.31 -13.45
N TYR A 26 -7.11 -9.52 -12.54
CA TYR A 26 -7.12 -9.85 -11.10
C TYR A 26 -7.98 -11.08 -10.75
N GLU A 27 -9.07 -11.32 -11.48
CA GLU A 27 -9.89 -12.51 -11.31
C GLU A 27 -9.16 -13.78 -11.78
N HIS A 28 -8.38 -13.67 -12.86
CA HIS A 28 -7.75 -14.81 -13.52
C HIS A 28 -6.28 -15.03 -13.13
N ILE A 29 -5.66 -14.11 -12.40
CA ILE A 29 -4.31 -14.29 -11.89
C ILE A 29 -4.29 -15.38 -10.80
N GLU A 30 -3.34 -16.31 -10.90
CA GLU A 30 -3.16 -17.33 -9.88
C GLU A 30 -2.90 -16.70 -8.50
N LYS A 31 -3.50 -17.26 -7.45
CA LYS A 31 -3.39 -16.75 -6.07
C LYS A 31 -1.95 -16.50 -5.62
N LYS A 32 -1.00 -17.34 -6.07
CA LYS A 32 0.43 -17.23 -5.70
C LYS A 32 1.11 -15.96 -6.23
N TYR A 33 0.56 -15.33 -7.26
CA TYR A 33 1.06 -14.08 -7.83
C TYR A 33 0.34 -12.84 -7.28
N ARG A 34 -0.76 -13.04 -6.53
CA ARG A 34 -1.45 -11.94 -5.86
C ARG A 34 -0.57 -11.36 -4.77
N LYS A 35 -0.46 -10.04 -4.75
CA LYS A 35 0.37 -9.33 -3.79
C LYS A 35 -0.42 -9.09 -2.50
N ILE A 36 -0.57 -10.14 -1.71
CA ILE A 36 -1.25 -10.08 -0.42
C ILE A 36 -0.31 -9.50 0.66
N ILE A 37 -0.85 -8.67 1.54
CA ILE A 37 -0.24 -8.24 2.80
C ILE A 37 -1.15 -8.68 3.93
N GLU A 38 -0.66 -9.59 4.77
CA GLU A 38 -1.36 -10.10 5.96
C GLU A 38 -1.70 -8.98 6.96
N PRO A 39 -2.69 -9.17 7.86
CA PRO A 39 -3.01 -8.17 8.87
C PRO A 39 -1.80 -7.87 9.73
N LYS A 40 -1.66 -6.61 10.17
CA LYS A 40 -0.59 -6.15 11.07
C LYS A 40 0.82 -6.37 10.52
N SER A 41 0.95 -6.59 9.21
CA SER A 41 2.22 -6.79 8.52
C SER A 41 2.53 -5.61 7.61
N SER A 42 3.80 -5.47 7.26
CA SER A 42 4.26 -4.48 6.29
C SER A 42 5.06 -5.13 5.18
N ARG A 43 4.96 -4.60 3.96
CA ARG A 43 5.74 -5.05 2.81
C ARG A 43 6.64 -3.92 2.31
N PHE A 44 7.93 -4.21 2.20
CA PHE A 44 8.92 -3.30 1.63
C PHE A 44 9.01 -3.53 0.11
N ALA A 45 9.06 -2.44 -0.65
CA ALA A 45 9.30 -2.46 -2.08
C ALA A 45 10.48 -1.55 -2.44
N SER A 46 11.51 -2.14 -3.04
CA SER A 46 12.71 -1.46 -3.53
C SER A 46 12.45 -0.88 -4.92
N ALA A 47 11.64 0.18 -5.00
CA ALA A 47 11.63 1.19 -6.07
C ALA A 47 10.30 1.92 -6.05
N VAL A 48 10.29 3.14 -5.50
CA VAL A 48 9.45 4.20 -6.03
C VAL A 48 10.39 5.16 -6.72
N ALA A 49 10.00 5.58 -7.91
CA ALA A 49 10.71 6.54 -8.71
C ALA A 49 11.13 7.79 -7.91
N SER A 50 12.25 8.39 -8.31
CA SER A 50 12.93 9.47 -7.59
C SER A 50 12.30 10.85 -7.76
N ASP A 51 11.30 10.99 -8.63
CA ASP A 51 10.64 12.26 -8.90
C ASP A 51 9.25 12.36 -8.24
N ASP A 52 8.87 13.58 -7.84
CA ASP A 52 7.61 13.85 -7.16
C ASP A 52 6.40 13.55 -8.07
N SER A 53 6.57 13.76 -9.37
CA SER A 53 5.57 13.46 -10.41
C SER A 53 5.29 11.95 -10.55
N GLU A 54 6.33 11.13 -10.52
CA GLU A 54 6.23 9.67 -10.60
C GLU A 54 5.69 9.07 -9.29
N THR A 55 5.97 9.70 -8.15
CA THR A 55 5.37 9.33 -6.86
C THR A 55 3.87 9.63 -6.81
N GLU A 56 3.45 10.78 -7.36
CA GLU A 56 2.03 11.12 -7.55
C GLU A 56 1.33 10.14 -8.51
N ASN A 57 2.03 9.70 -9.56
CA ASN A 57 1.48 8.72 -10.50
C ASN A 57 1.36 7.32 -9.86
N ALA A 58 2.35 6.90 -9.06
CA ALA A 58 2.26 5.67 -8.25
C ALA A 58 1.14 5.75 -7.21
N ARG A 59 0.94 6.92 -6.59
CA ARG A 59 -0.16 7.21 -5.66
C ARG A 59 -1.53 7.01 -6.31
N ASN A 60 -1.72 7.54 -7.52
CA ASN A 60 -3.01 7.47 -8.20
C ASN A 60 -3.30 6.09 -8.78
N ASN A 61 -2.26 5.31 -9.07
CA ASN A 61 -2.40 4.00 -9.68
C ASN A 61 -2.49 2.85 -8.69
N GLN A 62 -2.07 3.02 -7.43
CA GLN A 62 -2.09 1.93 -6.44
C GLN A 62 -3.26 2.02 -5.49
N TYR A 63 -3.94 0.89 -5.31
CA TYR A 63 -5.05 0.72 -4.39
C TYR A 63 -4.96 -0.64 -3.71
N PHE A 64 -5.82 -0.87 -2.74
CA PHE A 64 -6.00 -2.17 -2.12
C PHE A 64 -7.46 -2.55 -2.04
N VAL A 65 -7.67 -3.86 -1.96
CA VAL A 65 -8.95 -4.49 -1.67
C VAL A 65 -8.76 -5.32 -0.41
N LYS A 66 -9.67 -5.17 0.58
CA LYS A 66 -9.61 -5.99 1.80
C LYS A 66 -10.18 -7.38 1.50
N GLU A 67 -9.63 -8.41 2.10
CA GLU A 67 -10.20 -9.75 2.02
C GLU A 67 -11.67 -9.75 2.50
N GLY A 68 -12.54 -10.41 1.74
CA GLY A 68 -13.99 -10.43 2.00
C GLY A 68 -14.73 -9.15 1.59
N ASP A 69 -14.03 -8.14 1.07
CA ASP A 69 -14.57 -6.89 0.53
C ASP A 69 -14.23 -6.81 -0.98
N ASN A 70 -15.09 -6.18 -1.77
CA ASN A 70 -14.84 -5.89 -3.19
C ASN A 70 -14.65 -4.39 -3.46
N MET A 71 -14.62 -3.58 -2.41
CA MET A 71 -14.44 -2.14 -2.53
C MET A 71 -12.97 -1.78 -2.73
N LYS A 72 -12.72 -1.05 -3.81
CA LYS A 72 -11.46 -0.35 -4.07
C LYS A 72 -11.21 0.72 -3.00
N LYS A 73 -10.07 0.63 -2.30
CA LYS A 73 -9.65 1.59 -1.28
C LYS A 73 -8.25 2.12 -1.59
N TYR A 74 -8.06 3.41 -1.43
CA TYR A 74 -6.76 4.04 -1.65
C TYR A 74 -5.97 4.12 -0.34
N PHE A 75 -4.65 4.06 -0.46
CA PHE A 75 -3.75 4.23 0.66
C PHE A 75 -3.72 5.68 1.14
N TYR A 76 -3.60 5.89 2.44
CA TYR A 76 -3.07 7.15 2.95
C TYR A 76 -1.57 7.18 2.68
N ILE A 77 -1.07 8.32 2.19
CA ILE A 77 0.33 8.42 1.77
C ILE A 77 1.05 9.43 2.65
N ASP A 78 2.15 8.96 3.23
CA ASP A 78 3.05 9.76 4.05
C ASP A 78 4.45 9.70 3.43
N LYS A 79 4.98 10.87 3.03
CA LYS A 79 6.33 10.98 2.48
C LYS A 79 7.27 11.29 3.64
N TYR A 80 8.10 10.31 4.01
CA TYR A 80 9.16 10.52 4.99
C TYR A 80 10.46 10.89 4.29
N ALA A 81 10.81 12.18 4.40
CA ALA A 81 11.90 12.80 3.66
C ALA A 81 11.79 12.57 2.13
N ARG A 82 12.85 12.90 1.37
CA ARG A 82 12.93 12.62 -0.08
C ARG A 82 13.31 11.17 -0.40
N GLN A 83 13.22 10.25 0.57
CA GLN A 83 13.81 8.91 0.47
C GLN A 83 12.82 7.77 0.71
N ARG A 84 11.67 8.01 1.35
CA ARG A 84 10.67 6.96 1.61
C ARG A 84 9.24 7.44 1.44
N THR A 85 8.43 6.63 0.77
CA THR A 85 6.98 6.81 0.64
C THR A 85 6.28 5.67 1.38
N ASN A 86 5.50 6.02 2.39
CA ASN A 86 4.67 5.09 3.15
C ASN A 86 3.27 5.05 2.55
N PHE A 87 2.79 3.85 2.23
CA PHE A 87 1.43 3.56 1.79
C PHE A 87 0.70 2.87 2.94
N ILE A 88 -0.28 3.54 3.53
CA ILE A 88 -0.89 3.15 4.80
C ILE A 88 -2.34 2.75 4.54
N ALA A 89 -2.64 1.46 4.73
CA ALA A 89 -4.01 0.94 4.69
C ALA A 89 -4.64 1.01 6.07
N CYS A 90 -5.89 1.47 6.14
CA CYS A 90 -6.64 1.70 7.38
C CYS A 90 -5.90 2.66 8.36
N PRO A 91 -5.58 3.90 7.93
CA PRO A 91 -4.82 4.86 8.74
C PRO A 91 -5.51 5.24 10.06
N GLU A 92 -6.83 5.09 10.16
CA GLU A 92 -7.61 5.28 11.38
C GLU A 92 -7.14 4.38 12.54
N ASN A 93 -6.51 3.24 12.22
CA ASN A 93 -5.97 2.29 13.19
C ASN A 93 -4.47 2.48 13.42
N ALA A 94 -3.89 3.60 12.97
CA ALA A 94 -2.45 3.80 12.93
C ALA A 94 -2.06 5.19 13.43
N LYS A 95 -0.81 5.32 13.85
CA LYS A 95 -0.20 6.60 14.18
C LYS A 95 1.27 6.65 13.73
N PRO A 96 1.76 7.83 13.31
CA PRO A 96 3.17 8.02 13.03
C PRO A 96 3.97 7.99 14.33
N THR A 97 5.23 7.55 14.24
CA THR A 97 6.16 7.48 15.38
C THR A 97 7.17 8.64 15.42
N GLY A 98 7.23 9.46 14.35
CA GLY A 98 8.15 10.60 14.24
C GLY A 98 9.48 10.28 13.54
N ASP A 99 9.87 9.01 13.44
CA ASP A 99 11.04 8.55 12.67
C ASP A 99 10.66 8.07 11.24
N GLY A 100 9.43 8.40 10.84
CA GLY A 100 8.81 8.00 9.58
C GLY A 100 8.27 6.58 9.51
N ASN A 101 8.31 5.83 10.61
CA ASN A 101 7.58 4.57 10.74
C ASN A 101 6.16 4.82 11.24
N TRP A 102 5.27 3.89 10.93
CA TRP A 102 3.90 3.86 11.42
C TRP A 102 3.67 2.63 12.29
N ILE A 103 2.91 2.79 13.35
CA ILE A 103 2.52 1.72 14.26
C ILE A 103 1.02 1.74 14.48
N ARG A 104 0.46 0.64 15.01
CA ARG A 104 -0.96 0.58 15.35
C ARG A 104 -1.28 1.60 16.45
N ALA A 105 -2.30 2.41 16.23
CA ALA A 105 -2.98 3.12 17.31
C ALA A 105 -3.79 2.07 18.08
N LYS A 106 -3.66 2.05 19.41
CA LYS A 106 -4.33 1.05 20.26
C LYS A 106 -5.83 0.99 19.99
#